data_AF-A0A9C9KSM1-F1
#
_entry.id   AF-A0A9C9KSM1-F1
#
_cell.length_a   1.000
_cell.length_b   1.000
_cell.length_c   1.000
_cell.angle_alpha   90.00
_cell.angle_beta   90.00
_cell.angle_gamma   90.00
#
_symmetry.space_group_name_H-M   'P 1'
#
loop_
_entity.id
_entity.type
_entity.pdbx_description
1 polymer ?
#
loop_
_entity_poly.entity_id
_entity_poly.type
_entity_poly.pdbx_seq_one_letter_code
_entity_poly.pdbx_strand_id
1 'polypeptide(L)'
;EPYNNLDDEVVSDMADLVISMLRQLVRREIRTDPGQIIAIVRDAVASLPTASSKVYLHLHPEDVAMVRDTLSLTDDERNWQLVDDPIISMGGCLVRTEYSQVDARVETRIAKLIAQVFGDDRARDNGKDTEKSTDGEQE
;
A
#
# COMPACT_ATOMS: atom_id res chain seq x y z
N GLU A 1 -29.19 -22.20 7.40
CA GLU A 1 -28.95 -23.31 6.45
C GLU A 1 -27.48 -23.68 6.48
N PRO A 2 -27.11 -24.97 6.59
CA PRO A 2 -25.72 -25.41 6.75
C PRO A 2 -24.87 -25.31 5.46
N TYR A 3 -25.48 -25.04 4.30
CA TYR A 3 -24.79 -24.97 3.01
C TYR A 3 -24.07 -23.64 2.78
N ASN A 4 -24.60 -22.51 3.27
CA ASN A 4 -23.97 -21.20 3.08
C ASN A 4 -22.58 -21.10 3.73
N ASN A 5 -22.38 -21.74 4.89
CA ASN A 5 -21.10 -21.72 5.58
C ASN A 5 -20.00 -22.51 4.83
N LEU A 6 -20.38 -23.54 4.06
CA LEU A 6 -19.45 -24.33 3.26
C LEU A 6 -19.05 -23.55 2.00
N ASP A 7 -19.97 -22.83 1.39
CA ASP A 7 -19.68 -21.96 0.25
C ASP A 7 -18.73 -20.83 0.65
N ASP A 8 -18.92 -20.22 1.83
CA ASP A 8 -18.02 -19.18 2.35
C ASP A 8 -16.59 -19.71 2.61
N GLU A 9 -16.45 -20.93 3.12
CA GLU A 9 -15.16 -21.57 3.37
C GLU A 9 -14.42 -21.86 2.05
N VAL A 10 -15.11 -22.40 1.06
CA VAL A 10 -14.53 -22.67 -0.27
C VAL A 10 -14.11 -21.37 -0.96
N VAL A 11 -14.92 -20.32 -0.86
CA VAL A 11 -14.58 -19.00 -1.41
C VAL A 11 -13.32 -18.44 -0.74
N SER A 12 -13.20 -18.57 0.59
CA SER A 12 -12.00 -18.15 1.33
C SER A 12 -10.75 -18.92 0.86
N ASP A 13 -10.84 -20.25 0.76
CA ASP A 13 -9.71 -21.09 0.32
C ASP A 13 -9.26 -20.74 -1.11
N MET A 14 -10.21 -20.49 -2.01
CA MET A 14 -9.89 -20.04 -3.37
C MET A 14 -9.23 -18.67 -3.38
N ALA A 15 -9.70 -17.73 -2.55
CA ALA A 15 -9.09 -16.42 -2.42
C ALA A 15 -7.65 -16.52 -1.92
N ASP A 16 -7.39 -17.34 -0.90
CA ASP A 16 -6.06 -17.56 -0.34
C ASP A 16 -5.09 -18.18 -1.36
N LEU A 17 -5.59 -19.12 -2.17
CA LEU A 17 -4.81 -19.70 -3.26
C LEU A 17 -4.41 -18.64 -4.30
N VAL A 18 -5.37 -17.84 -4.77
CA VAL A 18 -5.12 -16.79 -5.76
C VAL A 18 -4.15 -15.74 -5.20
N ILE A 19 -4.34 -15.32 -3.95
CA ILE A 19 -3.44 -14.38 -3.25
C ILE A 19 -2.02 -14.93 -3.19
N SER A 20 -1.87 -16.22 -2.89
CA SER A 20 -0.57 -16.88 -2.82
C SER A 20 0.12 -16.92 -4.18
N MET A 21 -0.63 -17.23 -5.26
CA MET A 21 -0.11 -17.17 -6.62
C MET A 21 0.30 -15.76 -7.03
N LEU A 22 -0.52 -14.76 -6.73
CA LEU A 22 -0.24 -13.36 -7.07
C LEU A 22 1.03 -12.86 -6.38
N ARG A 23 1.22 -13.17 -5.09
CA ARG A 23 2.46 -12.85 -4.36
C ARG A 23 3.69 -13.44 -5.04
N GLN A 24 3.59 -14.67 -5.52
CA GLN A 24 4.69 -15.34 -6.23
C GLN A 24 5.00 -14.68 -7.58
N LEU A 25 3.97 -14.29 -8.33
CA LEU A 25 4.10 -13.61 -9.62
C LEU A 25 4.71 -12.21 -9.46
N VAL A 26 4.22 -11.42 -8.51
CA VAL A 26 4.74 -10.06 -8.25
C VAL A 26 6.23 -10.11 -7.88
N ARG A 27 6.65 -11.06 -7.03
CA ARG A 27 8.07 -11.26 -6.69
C ARG A 27 8.93 -11.57 -7.92
N ARG A 28 8.40 -12.33 -8.88
CA ARG A 28 9.10 -12.64 -10.14
C ARG A 28 9.16 -11.42 -11.06
N GLU A 29 8.06 -10.69 -11.17
CA GLU A 29 7.94 -9.52 -12.04
C GLU A 29 8.92 -8.41 -11.62
N ILE A 30 8.98 -8.10 -10.32
CA ILE A 30 9.89 -7.09 -9.78
C ILE A 30 11.35 -7.41 -10.11
N ARG A 31 11.73 -8.69 -10.09
CA ARG A 31 13.09 -9.11 -10.47
C ARG A 31 13.36 -9.00 -11.96
N THR A 32 12.31 -8.97 -12.78
CA THR A 32 12.41 -8.92 -14.25
C THR A 32 12.38 -7.48 -14.76
N ASP A 33 11.68 -6.57 -14.06
CA ASP A 33 11.66 -5.14 -14.32
C ASP A 33 12.01 -4.32 -13.06
N PRO A 34 13.31 -4.17 -12.74
CA PRO A 34 13.74 -3.41 -11.56
C PRO A 34 13.43 -1.90 -11.66
N GLY A 35 13.14 -1.37 -12.85
CA GLY A 35 12.84 0.05 -13.07
C GLY A 35 11.56 0.54 -12.36
N GLN A 36 10.66 -0.38 -12.00
CA GLN A 36 9.39 -0.07 -11.33
C GLN A 36 9.58 0.64 -9.98
N ILE A 37 10.70 0.41 -9.30
CA ILE A 37 10.97 1.06 -8.01
C ILE A 37 10.98 2.59 -8.11
N ILE A 38 11.43 3.14 -9.24
CA ILE A 38 11.47 4.58 -9.46
C ILE A 38 10.07 5.18 -9.40
N ALA A 39 9.10 4.55 -10.08
CA ALA A 39 7.71 5.01 -10.07
C ALA A 39 7.12 4.95 -8.66
N ILE A 40 7.36 3.85 -7.94
CA ILE A 40 6.87 3.64 -6.57
C ILE A 40 7.44 4.70 -5.62
N VAL A 41 8.74 4.99 -5.71
CA VAL A 41 9.38 6.03 -4.91
C VAL A 41 8.77 7.39 -5.22
N ARG A 42 8.58 7.75 -6.50
CA ARG A 42 7.95 9.03 -6.88
C ARG A 42 6.55 9.18 -6.30
N ASP A 43 5.73 8.13 -6.39
CA ASP A 43 4.37 8.13 -5.85
C ASP A 43 4.37 8.26 -4.32
N ALA A 44 5.24 7.49 -3.64
CA ALA A 44 5.36 7.56 -2.19
C ALA A 44 5.80 8.95 -1.72
N VAL A 45 6.69 9.60 -2.46
CA VAL A 45 7.17 10.95 -2.20
C VAL A 45 6.11 12.01 -2.45
N ALA A 46 5.34 11.88 -3.53
CA ALA A 46 4.24 12.78 -3.85
C ALA A 46 3.14 12.76 -2.77
N SER A 47 3.03 11.66 -2.02
CA SER A 47 2.11 11.56 -0.89
C SER A 47 2.61 12.22 0.41
N LEU A 48 3.86 12.69 0.46
CA LEU A 48 4.39 13.38 1.64
C LEU A 48 3.88 14.83 1.72
N PRO A 49 3.62 15.34 2.94
CA PRO A 49 3.38 16.75 3.15
C PRO A 49 4.57 17.62 2.70
N THR A 50 4.27 18.76 2.08
CA THR A 50 5.24 19.70 1.48
C THR A 50 6.31 20.22 2.46
N ALA A 51 6.08 20.15 3.77
CA ALA A 51 6.98 20.65 4.81
C ALA A 51 8.09 19.66 5.24
N SER A 52 8.33 18.59 4.49
CA SER A 52 9.29 17.54 4.88
C SER A 52 10.72 17.89 4.47
N SER A 53 11.49 18.52 5.37
CA SER A 53 12.86 19.00 5.07
C SER A 53 13.91 17.88 4.95
N LYS A 54 13.72 16.77 5.67
CA LYS A 54 14.63 15.61 5.65
C LYS A 54 13.85 14.33 5.45
N VAL A 55 14.20 13.57 4.41
CA VAL A 55 13.52 12.34 4.02
C VAL A 55 14.49 11.17 4.06
N TYR A 56 14.14 10.15 4.83
CA TYR A 56 14.84 8.88 4.88
C TYR A 56 14.11 7.87 3.99
N LEU A 57 14.80 7.40 2.96
CA LEU A 57 14.24 6.43 2.02
C LEU A 57 14.92 5.09 2.24
N HIS A 58 14.20 4.18 2.89
CA HIS A 58 14.66 2.82 3.13
C HIS A 58 14.30 1.94 1.92
N LEU A 59 15.30 1.27 1.38
CA LEU A 59 15.21 0.46 0.16
C LEU A 59 16.06 -0.79 0.30
N HIS A 60 15.77 -1.80 -0.52
CA HIS A 60 16.70 -2.91 -0.68
C HIS A 60 18.04 -2.39 -1.26
N PRO A 61 19.21 -2.90 -0.82
CA PRO A 61 20.52 -2.43 -1.31
C PRO A 61 20.68 -2.48 -2.84
N GLU A 62 20.05 -3.45 -3.50
CA GLU A 62 20.08 -3.55 -4.98
C GLU A 62 19.32 -2.40 -5.67
N ASP A 63 18.31 -1.83 -5.01
CA ASP A 63 17.50 -0.74 -5.56
C ASP A 63 18.13 0.65 -5.29
N VAL A 64 18.95 0.76 -4.24
CA VAL A 64 19.55 2.04 -3.80
C VAL A 64 20.38 2.69 -4.90
N ALA A 65 21.16 1.92 -5.65
CA ALA A 65 21.99 2.45 -6.73
C ALA A 65 21.14 3.10 -7.84
N MET A 66 20.09 2.41 -8.29
CA MET A 66 19.19 2.90 -9.34
C MET A 66 18.40 4.14 -8.91
N VAL A 67 17.93 4.14 -7.66
CA VAL A 67 17.15 5.24 -7.12
C VAL A 67 18.02 6.48 -6.88
N ARG A 68 19.27 6.31 -6.46
CA ARG A 68 20.23 7.41 -6.26
C ARG A 68 20.40 8.24 -7.52
N ASP A 69 20.68 7.59 -8.64
CA ASP A 69 20.92 8.28 -9.91
C ASP A 69 19.69 9.08 -10.36
N THR A 70 18.49 8.56 -10.11
CA THR A 70 17.24 9.22 -10.52
C THR A 70 16.86 10.39 -9.61
N LEU A 71 17.03 10.26 -8.29
CA LEU A 71 16.71 11.33 -7.34
C LEU A 71 17.65 12.53 -7.51
N SER A 72 18.94 12.28 -7.76
CA SER A 72 19.91 13.34 -8.06
C SER A 72 19.57 14.14 -9.32
N LEU A 73 18.75 13.61 -10.23
CA LEU A 73 18.33 14.29 -11.45
C LEU A 73 17.05 15.13 -11.28
N THR A 74 16.26 14.87 -10.22
CA THR A 74 14.86 15.34 -10.17
C THR A 74 14.58 16.31 -9.02
N ASP A 75 15.35 16.27 -7.93
CA ASP A 75 14.96 17.00 -6.71
C ASP A 75 16.17 17.58 -5.95
N ASP A 76 16.58 18.79 -6.35
CA ASP A 76 17.63 19.57 -5.68
C ASP A 76 17.16 20.22 -4.35
N GLU A 77 15.85 20.23 -4.07
CA GLU A 77 15.29 20.96 -2.91
C GLU A 77 15.13 20.10 -1.64
N ARG A 78 15.04 18.76 -1.76
CA ARG A 78 14.86 17.86 -0.62
C ARG A 78 16.17 17.21 -0.17
N ASN A 79 16.41 17.18 1.14
CA ASN A 79 17.57 16.50 1.73
C ASN A 79 17.28 14.99 1.88
N TRP A 80 17.62 14.22 0.84
CA TRP A 80 17.44 12.78 0.78
C TRP A 80 18.54 12.01 1.51
N GLN A 81 18.15 11.09 2.37
CA GLN A 81 19.04 10.10 2.95
C GLN A 81 18.57 8.69 2.57
N LEU A 82 19.27 8.09 1.59
CA LEU A 82 19.05 6.70 1.21
C LEU A 82 19.60 5.79 2.31
N VAL A 83 18.80 4.80 2.71
CA VAL A 83 19.14 3.81 3.74
C VAL A 83 19.02 2.43 3.14
N ASP A 84 20.13 1.70 3.12
CA ASP A 84 20.17 0.29 2.76
C ASP A 84 19.47 -0.55 3.84
N ASP A 85 18.39 -1.22 3.46
CA ASP A 85 17.58 -2.06 4.35
C ASP A 85 17.31 -3.42 3.68
N PRO A 86 18.09 -4.47 4.01
CA PRO A 86 17.93 -5.79 3.42
C PRO A 86 16.66 -6.54 3.88
N ILE A 87 15.91 -5.99 4.86
CA ILE A 87 14.62 -6.54 5.29
C ILE A 87 13.52 -6.13 4.31
N ILE A 88 13.69 -5.02 3.60
CA ILE A 88 12.76 -4.57 2.57
C ILE A 88 12.98 -5.41 1.31
N SER A 89 11.90 -6.01 0.82
CA SER A 89 11.88 -6.70 -0.48
C SER A 89 12.23 -5.71 -1.60
N MET A 90 13.03 -6.17 -2.58
CA MET A 90 13.24 -5.43 -3.83
C MET A 90 11.92 -4.92 -4.41
N GLY A 91 11.95 -3.76 -5.06
CA GLY A 91 10.75 -3.12 -5.62
C GLY A 91 9.78 -2.58 -4.56
N GLY A 92 10.20 -2.51 -3.29
CA GLY A 92 9.49 -1.89 -2.20
C GLY A 92 10.31 -0.77 -1.57
N CYS A 93 9.65 0.22 -0.99
CA CYS A 93 10.31 1.27 -0.22
C CYS A 93 9.53 1.66 1.03
N LEU A 94 10.25 2.15 2.04
CA LEU A 94 9.66 2.79 3.20
C LEU A 94 10.21 4.21 3.30
N VAL A 95 9.32 5.19 3.14
CA VAL A 95 9.67 6.61 3.23
C VAL A 95 9.37 7.09 4.63
N ARG A 96 10.35 7.69 5.31
CA ARG A 96 10.19 8.24 6.65
C ARG A 96 10.64 9.69 6.68
N THR A 97 9.88 10.52 7.35
CA THR A 97 10.24 11.90 7.69
C THR A 97 10.10 12.06 9.20
N GLU A 98 10.38 13.25 9.72
CA GLU A 98 10.19 13.54 11.14
C GLU A 98 8.72 13.43 11.57
N TYR A 99 7.79 13.75 10.65
CA TYR A 99 6.36 13.89 10.96
C TYR A 99 5.47 12.87 10.24
N SER A 100 6.02 12.06 9.34
CA SER A 100 5.23 11.15 8.52
C SER A 100 6.01 9.92 8.09
N GLN A 101 5.28 8.87 7.74
CA GLN A 101 5.80 7.66 7.15
C GLN A 101 4.87 7.17 6.04
N VAL A 102 5.44 6.84 4.90
CA VAL A 102 4.73 6.23 3.77
C VAL A 102 5.30 4.84 3.55
N ASP A 103 4.47 3.84 3.83
CA ASP A 103 4.81 2.43 3.61
C ASP A 103 4.34 1.99 2.23
N ALA A 104 5.31 1.87 1.32
CA ALA A 104 5.15 1.38 -0.03
C ALA A 104 5.89 0.05 -0.24
N ARG A 105 6.11 -0.72 0.83
CA ARG A 105 6.61 -2.10 0.72
C ARG A 105 5.66 -2.95 -0.12
N VAL A 106 6.22 -3.91 -0.84
CA VAL A 106 5.48 -4.81 -1.73
C VAL A 106 4.34 -5.51 -1.00
N GLU A 107 4.62 -6.01 0.20
CA GLU A 107 3.67 -6.71 1.07
C GLU A 107 2.50 -5.82 1.46
N THR A 108 2.79 -4.57 1.87
CA THR A 108 1.77 -3.58 2.25
C THR A 108 0.89 -3.21 1.06
N ARG A 109 1.48 -3.04 -0.13
CA ARG A 109 0.73 -2.73 -1.36
C ARG A 109 -0.18 -3.88 -1.78
N ILE A 110 0.33 -5.12 -1.75
CA ILE A 110 -0.48 -6.32 -2.03
C ILE A 110 -1.63 -6.43 -1.02
N ALA A 111 -1.36 -6.26 0.27
CA ALA A 111 -2.39 -6.31 1.30
C ALA A 111 -3.49 -5.26 1.08
N LYS A 112 -3.12 -4.02 0.70
CA LYS A 112 -4.07 -2.97 0.35
C LYS A 112 -4.94 -3.34 -0.86
N LEU A 113 -4.35 -3.89 -1.92
CA LEU A 113 -5.09 -4.32 -3.11
C LEU A 113 -6.08 -5.46 -2.78
N ILE A 114 -5.63 -6.45 -2.00
CA ILE A 114 -6.50 -7.54 -1.53
C ILE A 114 -7.65 -6.97 -0.69
N ALA A 115 -7.36 -6.07 0.25
CA ALA A 115 -8.41 -5.44 1.06
C ALA A 115 -9.40 -4.62 0.22
N GLN A 116 -8.98 -4.01 -0.89
CA GLN A 116 -9.89 -3.32 -1.80
C GLN A 116 -10.79 -4.30 -2.58
N VAL A 117 -10.24 -5.45 -2.99
CA VAL A 117 -10.99 -6.47 -3.76
C VAL A 117 -11.99 -7.22 -2.87
N PHE A 118 -11.62 -7.53 -1.62
CA PHE A 118 -12.40 -8.38 -0.71
C PHE A 118 -13.06 -7.62 0.45
N GLY A 119 -12.74 -6.34 0.65
CA GLY A 119 -13.22 -5.53 1.78
C GLY A 119 -14.39 -4.60 1.48
N ASP A 120 -14.92 -4.60 0.25
CA ASP A 120 -16.01 -3.70 -0.17
C ASP A 120 -17.41 -4.19 0.25
N ASP A 121 -17.54 -5.39 0.83
CA ASP A 121 -18.83 -5.92 1.29
C ASP A 121 -19.29 -5.34 2.64
N ARG A 122 -18.39 -4.78 3.46
CA ARG A 122 -18.76 -4.19 4.77
C ARG A 122 -19.23 -2.74 4.70
N ALA A 123 -18.99 -2.04 3.58
CA ALA A 123 -19.36 -0.63 3.44
C ALA A 123 -20.81 -0.40 3.00
N ARG A 124 -21.56 -1.45 2.61
CA ARG A 124 -22.94 -1.32 2.10
C ARG A 124 -24.05 -1.47 3.15
N ASP A 125 -23.73 -1.82 4.39
CA ASP A 125 -24.75 -2.09 5.43
C ASP A 125 -25.00 -0.90 6.40
N ASN A 126 -24.12 0.11 6.43
CA ASN A 126 -24.26 1.26 7.34
C ASN A 126 -25.11 2.42 6.77
N GLY A 127 -26.21 2.10 6.08
CA GLY A 127 -27.06 3.08 5.38
C GLY A 127 -28.55 3.07 5.74
N LYS A 128 -28.99 2.22 6.67
CA LYS A 128 -30.37 2.24 7.18
C LYS A 128 -30.32 2.07 8.68
N ASP A 129 -30.49 3.17 9.40
CA ASP A 129 -31.12 3.25 10.74
C ASP A 129 -30.58 4.45 11.53
N THR A 130 -30.90 5.66 11.10
CA THR A 130 -31.12 6.80 12.00
C THR A 130 -31.93 7.86 11.28
N GLU A 131 -33.25 7.84 11.47
CA GLU A 131 -34.07 9.02 11.80
C GLU A 131 -35.54 8.59 11.84
N LYS A 132 -35.95 8.03 12.98
CA LYS A 132 -37.35 8.01 13.40
C LYS A 132 -37.42 8.68 14.78
N SER A 133 -38.22 9.74 14.82
CA SER A 133 -38.81 10.40 15.99
C SER A 133 -37.93 11.36 16.79
N THR A 134 -38.22 12.67 16.72
CA THR A 134 -38.87 13.35 17.87
C THR A 134 -39.61 14.63 17.41
N ASP A 135 -40.92 14.61 17.59
CA ASP A 135 -41.91 15.66 17.93
C ASP A 135 -41.80 17.11 17.46
N GLY A 136 -42.92 17.58 16.91
CA GLY A 136 -43.27 18.98 16.70
C GLY A 136 -44.78 19.14 16.56
N GLU A 137 -45.54 18.74 17.57
CA GLU A 137 -46.97 19.05 17.73
C GLU A 137 -47.07 20.45 18.36
N GLN A 138 -47.52 21.44 17.58
CA GLN A 138 -47.98 22.74 18.10
C GLN A 138 -49.37 23.00 17.50
N GLU A 139 -50.34 23.07 18.40
CA GLU A 139 -51.67 23.65 18.21
C GLU A 139 -51.70 25.04 18.87
#